data_AF-A0A7V9CWH1-F1
#
_entry.id   AF-A0A7V9CWH1-F1
#
_cell.length_a   1.000
_cell.length_b   1.000
_cell.length_c   1.000
_cell.angle_alpha   90.00
_cell.angle_beta   90.00
_cell.angle_gamma   90.00
#
_symmetry.space_group_name_H-M   'P 1'
#
loop_
_entity.id
_entity.type
_entity.pdbx_description
1 polymer ?
#
loop_
_entity_poly.entity_id
_entity_poly.type
_entity_poly.pdbx_seq_one_letter_code
_entity_poly.pdbx_strand_id
1 'polypeptide(L)' 'MREVAALLSIEEAQRLILDRVVALEGERIGLAEACGRVLAAAATARVDLPPFDSSAMDGFALRAEDAPGRLPV' A
#
# COMPACT_ATOMS: atom_id res chain seq x y z
N MET A 1 42.96 -29.21 12.93
CA MET A 1 41.92 -29.22 11.88
C MET A 1 40.68 -28.61 12.48
N ARG A 2 40.22 -27.44 12.00
CA ARG A 2 38.94 -26.89 12.43
C ARG A 2 37.86 -27.83 11.93
N GLU A 3 37.03 -28.32 12.85
CA GLU A 3 35.79 -29.00 12.55
C GLU A 3 35.06 -28.17 11.49
N VAL A 4 34.96 -28.71 10.28
CA VAL A 4 34.10 -28.13 9.25
C VAL A 4 32.71 -28.25 9.85
N ALA A 5 32.11 -27.11 10.22
CA ALA A 5 30.75 -27.07 10.74
C ALA A 5 29.89 -28.03 9.89
N ALA A 6 29.14 -28.92 10.55
CA ALA A 6 28.33 -29.94 9.89
C ALA A 6 27.57 -29.32 8.70
N LEU A 7 27.59 -29.99 7.54
CA LEU A 7 26.94 -29.49 6.33
C LEU A 7 25.45 -29.28 6.63
N LEU A 8 25.02 -28.03 6.53
CA LEU A 8 23.62 -27.63 6.72
C LEU A 8 22.86 -27.83 5.41
N SER A 9 21.58 -28.19 5.51
CA SER A 9 20.67 -28.04 4.38
C SER A 9 20.52 -26.56 4.00
N ILE A 10 20.07 -26.28 2.78
CA ILE A 10 19.84 -24.90 2.34
C ILE A 10 18.77 -24.25 3.21
N GLU A 11 17.71 -24.98 3.55
CA GLU A 11 16.61 -24.53 4.40
C GLU A 11 17.09 -24.23 5.82
N GLU A 12 17.96 -25.07 6.37
CA GLU A 12 18.56 -24.85 7.69
C GLU A 12 19.44 -23.60 7.70
N ALA A 13 20.27 -23.43 6.67
CA ALA A 13 21.11 -22.24 6.52
C ALA A 13 20.26 -20.97 6.38
N GLN A 14 19.21 -21.00 5.55
CA GLN A 14 18.29 -19.88 5.37
C GLN A 14 17.57 -19.51 6.67
N ARG A 15 17.04 -20.49 7.39
CA ARG A 15 16.40 -20.28 8.70
C ARG A 15 17.37 -19.63 9.68
N LEU A 16 18.59 -20.16 9.81
CA LEU A 16 19.59 -19.61 10.72
C LEU A 16 19.98 -18.16 10.38
N ILE A 17 20.00 -17.81 9.09
CA ILE A 17 20.24 -16.43 8.64
C ILE A 17 19.05 -15.56 9.03
N LEU A 18 17.84 -15.94 8.64
CA LEU A 18 16.63 -15.15 8.89
C LEU A 18 16.34 -14.97 10.39
N ASP A 19 16.64 -15.97 11.22
CA ASP A 19 16.51 -15.91 12.69
C ASP A 19 17.44 -14.86 13.33
N ARG A 20 18.51 -14.44 12.63
CA ARG A 20 19.48 -13.45 13.11
C ARG A 20 19.30 -12.07 12.49
N VAL A 21 18.58 -11.98 11.37
CA VAL A 21 18.31 -10.69 10.72
C VAL A 21 17.17 -10.02 11.47
N VAL A 22 17.41 -8.79 11.90
CA VAL A 22 16.39 -7.93 12.49
C VAL A 22 15.99 -6.88 11.46
N ALA A 23 14.70 -6.54 11.42
CA ALA A 23 14.25 -5.41 10.63
C ALA A 23 14.92 -4.13 11.15
N LEU A 24 15.37 -3.29 10.23
CA LEU A 24 15.92 -1.98 10.58
C LEU A 24 14.80 -1.05 11.08
N GLU A 25 15.17 -0.07 11.91
CA GLU A 25 14.24 0.98 12.31
C GLU A 25 13.77 1.78 11.08
N GLY A 26 12.50 2.19 11.13
CA GLY A 26 11.95 3.07 10.11
C GLY A 26 12.51 4.48 10.23
N GLU A 27 12.75 5.13 9.10
CA GLU A 27 13.13 6.54 9.03
C GLU A 27 12.07 7.37 8.29
N ARG A 28 12.08 8.68 8.52
CA ARG A 28 11.27 9.62 7.75
C ARG A 28 12.11 10.20 6.63
N ILE A 29 11.68 9.98 5.40
CA ILE A 29 12.36 10.43 4.18
C ILE A 29 11.38 11.23 3.31
N GLY A 30 11.90 11.91 2.30
CA GLY A 30 11.06 12.57 1.30
C GLY A 30 10.31 11.56 0.42
N LEU A 31 9.11 11.94 -0.05
CA LEU A 31 8.29 11.05 -0.89
C LEU A 31 9.01 10.61 -2.17
N ALA A 32 9.80 11.50 -2.79
CA ALA A 32 10.55 11.20 -3.99
C ALA A 32 11.62 10.10 -3.79
N GLU A 33 12.11 9.93 -2.56
CA GLU A 33 13.14 8.95 -2.20
C GLU A 33 12.54 7.62 -1.72
N ALA A 34 11.21 7.56 -1.56
CA ALA A 34 10.53 6.39 -1.00
C ALA A 34 10.40 5.22 -1.99
N CYS A 35 10.61 5.45 -3.29
CA CYS A 35 10.52 4.42 -4.31
C CYS A 35 11.54 3.29 -4.04
N GLY A 36 11.07 2.04 -3.98
CA GLY A 36 11.89 0.87 -3.67
C GLY A 36 12.14 0.63 -2.17
N ARG A 37 11.64 1.49 -1.28
CA ARG A 37 11.65 1.27 0.18
C ARG A 37 10.43 0.45 0.62
N VAL A 38 10.47 -0.09 1.84
CA VAL A 38 9.35 -0.78 2.49
C VAL A 38 8.73 0.16 3.52
N LEU A 39 7.39 0.27 3.53
CA LEU A 39 6.68 1.06 4.54
C LEU A 39 6.91 0.49 5.94
N ALA A 40 7.42 1.31 6.85
CA ALA A 40 7.61 0.95 8.25
C ALA A 40 6.30 0.95 9.07
N ALA A 41 5.25 1.61 8.57
CA ALA A 41 3.94 1.68 9.20
C ALA A 41 2.83 1.76 8.13
N ALA A 42 1.60 1.39 8.51
CA ALA A 42 0.45 1.44 7.60
C ALA A 42 0.16 2.89 7.14
N ALA A 43 -0.07 3.07 5.84
CA ALA A 43 -0.56 4.32 5.29
C ALA A 43 -2.10 4.29 5.26
N THR A 44 -2.74 5.24 5.93
CA THR A 44 -4.20 5.35 6.00
C THR A 44 -4.66 6.65 5.37
N ALA A 45 -5.83 6.63 4.71
CA ALA A 45 -6.44 7.83 4.17
C ALA A 45 -6.82 8.78 5.32
N ARG A 46 -6.50 10.05 5.16
CA ARG A 46 -6.83 11.09 6.15
C ARG A 46 -8.16 11.77 5.87
N VAL A 47 -8.67 11.62 4.65
CA VAL A 47 -9.89 12.24 4.11
C VAL A 47 -10.49 11.30 3.08
N ASP A 48 -11.79 11.45 2.84
CA ASP A 48 -12.45 10.86 1.67
C ASP A 48 -11.95 11.53 0.39
N LEU A 49 -11.90 10.77 -0.71
CA LEU A 49 -11.54 11.29 -2.02
C LEU A 49 -12.44 10.66 -3.10
N PRO A 50 -13.39 11.43 -3.68
CA PRO A 50 -13.68 12.84 -3.39
C PRO A 50 -14.31 13.06 -2.00
N PRO A 51 -14.13 14.24 -1.39
CA PRO A 51 -14.76 14.57 -0.10
C PRO A 51 -16.24 15.00 -0.24
N PHE A 52 -16.82 14.88 -1.43
CA PHE A 52 -18.21 15.24 -1.75
C PHE A 52 -18.70 14.37 -2.92
N ASP A 53 -20.02 14.38 -3.17
CA ASP A 53 -20.63 13.68 -4.31
C ASP A 53 -20.14 14.29 -5.64
N SER A 54 -19.18 13.62 -6.29
CA SER A 54 -18.60 14.05 -7.55
C SER A 54 -19.13 13.20 -8.70
N SER A 55 -19.67 13.85 -9.74
CA SER A 55 -19.94 13.18 -11.01
C SER A 55 -18.62 12.82 -11.70
N ALA A 56 -18.53 11.60 -12.23
CA ALA A 56 -17.44 11.18 -13.13
C ALA A 56 -17.73 11.53 -14.61
N MET A 57 -18.87 12.16 -14.87
CA MET A 57 -19.40 12.42 -16.21
C MET A 57 -19.78 13.89 -16.37
N ASP A 58 -19.64 14.40 -17.59
CA ASP A 58 -20.27 15.65 -18.00
C ASP A 58 -21.78 15.44 -18.16
N GLY A 59 -22.60 16.32 -17.57
CA GLY A 59 -24.05 16.23 -17.64
C GLY A 59 -24.76 17.08 -16.60
N PHE A 60 -26.00 16.71 -16.29
CA PHE A 60 -26.84 17.37 -15.30
C PHE A 60 -27.16 16.40 -14.16
N ALA A 61 -27.15 16.90 -12.92
CA ALA A 61 -27.70 16.16 -11.79
C ALA A 61 -29.23 16.21 -11.86
N LEU A 62 -29.89 15.06 -11.85
CA LEU A 62 -31.34 14.93 -11.87
C LEU A 62 -31.82 13.93 -10.82
N ARG A 63 -33.07 14.07 -10.39
CA ARG A 63 -33.71 13.07 -9.54
C ARG A 63 -34.13 11.90 -10.42
N ALA A 64 -33.72 10.69 -10.06
CA ALA A 64 -33.98 9.50 -10.89
C ALA A 64 -35.47 9.26 -11.17
N GLU A 65 -36.35 9.65 -10.24
CA GLU A 65 -37.81 9.53 -10.39
C GLU A 65 -38.43 10.47 -11.43
N ASP A 66 -37.76 11.57 -11.79
CA ASP A 66 -38.25 12.51 -12.80
C ASP A 66 -37.90 12.05 -14.24
N ALA A 67 -37.22 10.90 -14.39
CA ALA A 67 -36.79 10.34 -15.67
C ALA A 67 -37.46 8.97 -15.98
N PRO A 68 -37.70 8.63 -17.27
CA PRO A 68 -37.34 9.37 -18.48
C PRO A 68 -38.33 10.50 -18.81
N GLY A 69 -37.88 11.52 -19.52
CA GLY A 69 -38.74 12.62 -19.97
C GLY A 69 -37.95 13.85 -20.41
N ARG A 70 -38.66 14.89 -20.84
CA ARG A 70 -38.09 16.22 -21.03
C ARG A 70 -38.25 17.00 -19.74
N LEU A 71 -37.14 17.32 -19.09
CA LEU A 71 -37.11 18.14 -17.88
C LEU A 71 -37.01 19.63 -18.25
N PRO A 72 -37.68 20.53 -17.51
CA PRO A 72 -37.40 21.95 -17.63
C PRO A 72 -36.00 22.21 -17.09
N VAL A 73 -35.12 22.75 -17.93
CA VAL A 73 -33.79 23.23 -17.58
C VAL A 73 -33.70 24.72 -17.83
#